data_AF-A0A3D3HCK7-F1
#
_entry.id   AF-A0A3D3HCK7-F1
#
_cell.length_a   1.000
_cell.length_b   1.000
_cell.length_c   1.000
_cell.angle_alpha   90.00
_cell.angle_beta   90.00
_cell.angle_gamma   90.00
#
_symmetry.space_group_name_H-M   'P 1'
#
loop_
_entity.id
_entity.type
_entity.pdbx_description
1 polymer ?
#
loop_
_entity_poly.entity_id
_entity_poly.type
_entity_poly.pdbx_seq_one_letter_code
_entity_poly.pdbx_strand_id
1 'polypeptide(L)'
;LGILWIPVMKGIGKVLYAYLQDVQSLLAPGIAAAFLLGILSKKTTPAAGLTGLLTGFIIGMLRLGFTIFKGSLDPDGTIYQVFVSTNWLHYEIINFAIVIVTMIVVSYFTPKMDERKIIGLTLGSATPEQKALTRASWNKWDVISSAAIIAVIIVFYAYFWN
;
A
#
# COMPACT_ATOMS: atom_id res chain seq x y z
N LEU A 1 0.09 -22.15 -23.57
CA LEU A 1 0.88 -20.89 -23.65
C LEU A 1 1.60 -20.54 -22.34
N GLY A 2 0.92 -20.46 -21.18
CA GLY A 2 1.58 -20.11 -19.90
C GLY A 2 2.71 -21.06 -19.44
N ILE A 3 2.58 -22.37 -19.69
CA ILE A 3 3.60 -23.37 -19.34
C ILE A 3 4.90 -23.18 -20.15
N LEU A 4 4.80 -22.70 -21.40
CA LEU A 4 5.96 -22.42 -22.26
C LEU A 4 6.76 -21.19 -21.80
N TRP A 5 6.21 -20.35 -20.93
CA TRP A 5 6.86 -19.15 -20.38
C TRP A 5 7.71 -19.43 -19.14
N ILE A 6 7.56 -20.61 -18.53
CA ILE A 6 8.27 -21.03 -17.31
C ILE A 6 9.81 -20.97 -17.47
N PRO A 7 10.43 -21.42 -18.58
CA PRO A 7 11.88 -21.35 -18.75
C PRO A 7 12.39 -19.91 -18.86
N VAL A 8 11.65 -19.03 -19.54
CA VAL A 8 11.98 -17.60 -19.69
C VAL A 8 11.89 -16.87 -18.33
N MET A 9 10.84 -17.17 -17.56
CA MET A 9 10.67 -16.65 -16.19
C MET A 9 11.76 -17.15 -15.23
N LYS A 10 12.34 -18.34 -15.43
CA LYS A 10 13.45 -18.82 -14.59
C LYS A 10 14.73 -18.01 -14.77
N GLY A 11 15.02 -17.53 -15.98
CA GLY A 11 16.23 -16.75 -16.27
C GLY A 11 16.12 -15.25 -15.96
N ILE A 12 14.94 -14.66 -16.18
CA ILE A 12 14.73 -13.20 -16.07
C ILE A 12 13.80 -12.84 -14.92
N GLY A 13 12.93 -13.76 -14.49
CA GLY A 13 11.80 -13.46 -13.60
C GLY A 13 12.22 -12.95 -12.22
N LYS A 14 13.32 -13.44 -11.63
CA LYS A 14 13.79 -12.91 -10.32
C LYS A 14 14.23 -11.45 -10.41
N VAL A 15 14.94 -11.12 -11.48
CA VAL A 15 15.50 -9.77 -11.70
C VAL A 15 14.39 -8.82 -12.13
N LEU A 16 13.57 -9.21 -13.11
CA LEU A 16 12.45 -8.41 -13.59
C LEU A 16 11.39 -8.18 -12.52
N TYR A 17 11.07 -9.19 -11.70
CA TYR A 17 10.14 -9.04 -10.58
C TYR A 17 10.66 -8.05 -9.55
N ALA A 18 11.93 -8.18 -9.13
CA ALA A 18 12.55 -7.25 -8.20
C ALA A 18 12.53 -5.82 -8.75
N TYR A 19 12.87 -5.61 -10.02
CA TYR A 19 12.78 -4.29 -10.65
C TYR A 19 11.36 -3.72 -10.69
N LEU A 20 10.37 -4.55 -11.03
CA LEU A 20 8.97 -4.12 -11.04
C LEU A 20 8.49 -3.73 -9.65
N GLN A 21 8.83 -4.55 -8.64
CA GLN A 21 8.49 -4.23 -7.25
C GLN A 21 9.21 -2.98 -6.77
N ASP A 22 10.49 -2.82 -7.07
CA ASP A 22 11.24 -1.63 -6.70
C ASP A 22 10.61 -0.36 -7.30
N VAL A 23 10.17 -0.38 -8.56
CA VAL A 23 9.49 0.78 -9.16
C VAL A 23 8.10 1.00 -8.56
N GLN A 24 7.33 -0.07 -8.33
CA GLN A 24 6.01 0.03 -7.71
C GLN A 24 6.09 0.55 -6.26
N SER A 25 7.16 0.20 -5.55
CA SER A 25 7.41 0.62 -4.17
C SER A 25 7.51 2.13 -3.97
N LEU A 26 7.85 2.85 -5.04
CA LEU A 26 7.98 4.30 -5.03
C LEU A 26 6.62 5.01 -4.94
N LEU A 27 5.56 4.37 -5.47
CA LEU A 27 4.23 4.97 -5.61
C LEU A 27 3.18 4.32 -4.70
N ALA A 28 3.30 3.01 -4.51
CA ALA A 28 2.29 2.20 -3.83
C ALA A 28 1.92 2.71 -2.42
N PRO A 29 2.87 3.13 -1.55
CA PRO A 29 2.53 3.60 -0.21
C PRO A 29 1.60 4.83 -0.20
N GLY A 30 1.87 5.79 -1.08
CA GLY A 30 1.06 7.01 -1.19
C GLY A 30 -0.37 6.71 -1.62
N ILE A 31 -0.51 5.87 -2.65
CA ILE A 31 -1.81 5.47 -3.21
C ILE A 31 -2.59 4.65 -2.18
N ALA A 32 -1.95 3.66 -1.56
CA ALA A 32 -2.57 2.80 -0.56
C ALA A 32 -3.08 3.61 0.64
N ALA A 33 -2.30 4.57 1.14
CA ALA A 33 -2.70 5.42 2.25
C ALA A 33 -3.88 6.33 1.88
N ALA A 34 -3.86 6.90 0.66
CA ALA A 34 -4.94 7.73 0.15
C ALA A 34 -6.26 6.96 0.07
N PHE A 35 -6.25 5.74 -0.47
CA PHE A 35 -7.42 4.87 -0.53
C PHE A 35 -7.88 4.43 0.86
N LEU A 36 -6.95 3.98 1.71
CA LEU A 36 -7.29 3.48 3.04
C LEU A 36 -7.97 4.57 3.87
N LEU A 37 -7.36 5.75 3.99
CA LEU A 37 -7.93 6.86 4.75
C LEU A 37 -9.15 7.47 4.07
N GLY A 38 -9.21 7.46 2.73
CA GLY A 38 -10.37 7.92 1.97
C GLY A 38 -11.61 7.05 2.20
N ILE A 39 -11.44 5.72 2.32
CA ILE A 39 -12.54 4.78 2.57
C ILE A 39 -12.92 4.74 4.06
N LEU A 40 -11.93 4.74 4.96
CA LEU A 40 -12.18 4.54 6.39
C LEU A 40 -12.61 5.80 7.14
N SER A 41 -12.28 7.00 6.66
CA SER A 41 -12.47 8.24 7.42
C SER A 41 -13.22 9.31 6.63
N LYS A 42 -14.32 9.81 7.21
CA LYS A 42 -15.05 11.00 6.74
C LYS A 42 -14.29 12.32 6.92
N LYS A 43 -13.19 12.30 7.69
CA LYS A 43 -12.40 13.49 8.00
C LYS A 43 -11.28 13.74 6.99
N THR A 44 -10.92 12.72 6.21
CA THR A 44 -9.86 12.84 5.21
C THR A 44 -10.30 13.81 4.12
N THR A 45 -9.51 14.86 3.90
CA THR A 45 -9.82 15.89 2.90
C THR A 45 -9.13 15.59 1.56
N PRO A 46 -9.59 16.17 0.43
CA PRO A 46 -8.91 16.02 -0.85
C PRO A 46 -7.49 16.60 -0.83
N ALA A 47 -7.29 17.69 -0.08
CA ALA A 47 -5.98 18.28 0.15
C ALA A 47 -5.06 17.32 0.92
N ALA A 48 -5.57 16.62 1.93
CA ALA A 48 -4.83 15.55 2.60
C ALA A 48 -4.49 14.41 1.63
N GLY A 49 -5.43 13.97 0.79
CA GLY A 49 -5.16 12.94 -0.23
C GLY A 49 -4.04 13.34 -1.20
N LEU A 50 -4.09 14.56 -1.75
CA LEU A 50 -3.05 15.06 -2.66
C LEU A 50 -1.70 15.19 -1.97
N THR A 51 -1.66 15.80 -0.78
CA THR A 51 -0.41 15.95 -0.02
C THR A 51 0.17 14.60 0.36
N GLY A 52 -0.65 13.62 0.75
CA GLY A 52 -0.21 12.25 1.02
C GLY A 52 0.42 11.57 -0.20
N LEU A 53 -0.21 11.68 -1.37
CA LEU A 53 0.34 11.17 -2.63
C LEU A 53 1.69 11.81 -2.96
N LEU A 54 1.79 13.14 -2.84
CA LEU A 54 3.03 13.88 -3.08
C LEU A 54 4.12 13.49 -2.09
N THR A 55 3.80 13.36 -0.79
CA THR A 55 4.74 12.93 0.24
C THR A 55 5.29 11.53 -0.07
N GLY A 56 4.41 10.56 -0.37
CA GLY A 56 4.82 9.20 -0.70
C GLY A 56 5.72 9.15 -1.93
N PHE A 57 5.34 9.91 -2.98
CA PHE A 57 6.13 10.05 -4.20
C PHE A 57 7.51 10.66 -3.96
N ILE A 58 7.58 11.78 -3.23
CA ILE A 58 8.85 12.48 -2.96
C ILE A 58 9.79 11.57 -2.16
N ILE A 59 9.29 10.89 -1.12
CA ILE A 59 10.08 9.96 -0.32
C ILE A 59 10.59 8.79 -1.19
N GLY A 60 9.72 8.22 -2.04
CA GLY A 60 10.11 7.21 -3.01
C GLY A 60 11.21 7.70 -3.97
N MET A 61 11.04 8.87 -4.56
CA MET A 61 12.02 9.46 -5.48
C MET A 61 13.36 9.78 -4.79
N LEU A 62 13.35 10.23 -3.53
CA LEU A 62 14.56 10.43 -2.74
C LEU A 62 15.33 9.12 -2.59
N ARG A 63 14.64 8.03 -2.26
CA ARG A 63 15.25 6.70 -2.19
C ARG A 63 15.84 6.26 -3.51
N LEU A 64 15.10 6.43 -4.62
CA LEU A 64 15.60 6.09 -5.94
C LEU A 64 16.87 6.89 -6.26
N GLY A 65 16.87 8.20 -5.99
CA GLY A 65 18.03 9.06 -6.16
C GLY A 65 19.25 8.54 -5.39
N PHE A 66 19.11 8.27 -4.09
CA PHE A 66 20.22 7.75 -3.28
C PHE A 66 20.68 6.36 -3.73
N THR A 67 19.76 5.52 -4.21
CA THR A 67 20.08 4.18 -4.72
C THR A 67 20.90 4.26 -6.02
N ILE A 68 20.60 5.20 -6.90
CA ILE A 68 21.37 5.45 -8.15
C ILE A 68 22.79 5.91 -7.81
N PHE A 69 22.94 6.82 -6.84
CA PHE A 69 24.24 7.36 -6.43
C PHE A 69 24.94 6.57 -5.30
N LYS A 70 24.51 5.34 -5.03
CA LYS A 70 25.01 4.54 -3.90
C LYS A 70 26.52 4.35 -3.86
N GLY A 71 27.20 4.35 -5.02
CA GLY A 71 28.66 4.21 -5.10
C GLY A 71 29.44 5.45 -4.65
N SER A 72 28.78 6.60 -4.56
CA SER A 72 29.36 7.87 -4.10
C SER A 72 28.98 8.20 -2.65
N LEU A 73 28.19 7.35 -2.00
CA LEU A 73 27.75 7.52 -0.62
C LEU A 73 28.67 6.71 0.30
N ASP A 74 28.97 7.28 1.47
CA ASP A 74 29.67 6.57 2.55
C ASP A 74 28.77 5.41 3.05
N PRO A 75 29.21 4.13 2.94
CA PRO A 75 28.45 2.98 3.41
C PRO A 75 28.09 3.04 4.90
N ASP A 76 28.92 3.67 5.73
CA ASP A 76 28.70 3.80 7.17
C ASP A 76 27.89 5.06 7.53
N GLY A 77 27.62 5.91 6.53
CA GLY A 77 26.84 7.13 6.69
C GLY A 77 25.33 6.88 6.85
N THR A 78 24.67 7.73 7.64
CA THR A 78 23.22 7.63 7.94
C THR A 78 22.35 7.59 6.68
N ILE A 79 22.69 8.35 5.63
CA ILE A 79 21.93 8.38 4.38
C ILE A 79 21.94 7.01 3.69
N TYR A 80 23.12 6.37 3.62
CA TYR A 80 23.26 5.06 3.01
C TYR A 80 22.47 4.03 3.81
N GLN A 81 22.62 4.04 5.14
CA GLN A 81 21.94 3.08 6.02
C GLN A 81 20.41 3.19 5.88
N VAL A 82 19.87 4.41 5.91
CA VAL A 82 18.41 4.63 5.88
C VAL A 82 17.80 4.42 4.48
N PHE A 83 18.41 4.95 3.43
CA PHE A 83 17.77 4.97 2.10
C PHE A 83 18.23 3.84 1.18
N VAL A 84 19.47 3.36 1.32
CA VAL A 84 20.06 2.39 0.40
C VAL A 84 20.11 0.99 0.99
N SER A 85 20.63 0.84 2.21
CA SER A 85 20.82 -0.47 2.85
C SER A 85 19.50 -1.12 3.30
N THR A 86 18.51 -0.28 3.60
CA THR A 86 17.21 -0.74 4.11
C THR A 86 16.46 -1.53 3.04
N ASN A 87 16.00 -2.72 3.42
CA ASN A 87 15.20 -3.58 2.56
C ASN A 87 13.93 -2.84 2.06
N TRP A 88 13.57 -3.08 0.80
CA TRP A 88 12.52 -2.31 0.14
C TRP A 88 11.15 -2.43 0.78
N LEU A 89 10.79 -3.59 1.31
CA LEU A 89 9.50 -3.80 1.95
C LEU A 89 9.40 -3.03 3.27
N HIS A 90 10.48 -3.00 4.05
CA HIS A 90 10.51 -2.23 5.31
C HIS A 90 10.40 -0.74 5.04
N TYR A 91 11.08 -0.26 4.01
CA TYR A 91 10.99 1.13 3.57
C TYR A 91 9.57 1.52 3.15
N GLU A 92 8.87 0.65 2.41
CA GLU A 92 7.47 0.89 2.03
C GLU A 92 6.55 1.02 3.24
N ILE A 93 6.68 0.14 4.23
CA ILE A 93 5.88 0.17 5.46
C ILE A 93 6.09 1.49 6.21
N ILE A 94 7.35 1.92 6.34
CA ILE A 94 7.70 3.19 6.97
C ILE A 94 7.13 4.36 6.18
N ASN A 95 7.31 4.38 4.86
CA ASN A 95 6.77 5.43 3.99
C ASN A 95 5.24 5.50 4.07
N PHE A 96 4.57 4.36 4.07
CA PHE A 96 3.12 4.25 4.23
C PHE A 96 2.64 4.88 5.55
N ALA A 97 3.33 4.58 6.66
CA ALA A 97 3.03 5.18 7.95
C ALA A 97 3.24 6.70 7.96
N ILE A 98 4.34 7.19 7.36
CA ILE A 98 4.60 8.63 7.20
C ILE A 98 3.48 9.30 6.40
N VAL A 99 3.06 8.70 5.28
CA VAL A 99 1.98 9.25 4.46
C VAL A 99 0.68 9.31 5.26
N ILE A 100 0.32 8.25 5.99
CA ILE A 100 -0.88 8.25 6.85
C ILE A 100 -0.82 9.39 7.88
N VAL A 101 0.31 9.56 8.57
CA VAL A 101 0.47 10.62 9.57
C VAL A 101 0.33 12.00 8.91
N THR A 102 1.00 12.23 7.78
CA THR A 102 0.88 13.48 7.01
C THR A 102 -0.57 13.75 6.62
N MET A 103 -1.27 12.77 6.08
CA MET A 103 -2.67 12.91 5.69
C MET A 103 -3.57 13.25 6.87
N ILE A 104 -3.37 12.60 8.02
CA ILE A 104 -4.12 12.88 9.25
C ILE A 104 -3.86 14.32 9.69
N VAL A 105 -2.60 14.74 9.78
CA VAL A 105 -2.20 16.09 10.17
C VAL A 105 -2.83 17.11 9.22
N VAL A 106 -2.65 16.97 7.91
CA VAL A 106 -3.21 17.91 6.91
C VAL A 106 -4.73 17.96 6.98
N SER A 107 -5.41 16.84 7.27
CA SER A 107 -6.86 16.82 7.44
C SER A 107 -7.34 17.68 8.62
N TYR A 108 -6.54 17.85 9.67
CA TYR A 108 -6.87 18.75 10.79
C TYR A 108 -6.71 20.23 10.44
N PHE A 109 -5.82 20.56 9.50
CA PHE A 109 -5.55 21.94 9.09
C PHE A 109 -6.28 22.36 7.80
N THR A 110 -7.09 21.49 7.23
CA THR A 110 -7.83 21.78 5.99
C THR A 110 -9.34 21.75 6.23
N PRO A 111 -10.14 22.53 5.46
CA PRO A 111 -11.59 22.57 5.65
C PRO A 111 -12.22 21.20 5.48
N LYS A 112 -13.06 20.81 6.45
CA LYS A 112 -13.83 19.56 6.36
C LYS A 112 -14.76 19.62 5.15
N MET A 113 -14.85 18.50 4.41
CA MET A 113 -15.77 18.40 3.29
C MET A 113 -17.23 18.35 3.77
N ASP A 114 -18.13 18.96 3.00
CA ASP A 114 -19.58 18.82 3.22
C ASP A 114 -19.98 17.34 3.20
N GLU A 115 -20.70 16.90 4.22
CA GLU A 115 -21.14 15.52 4.38
C GLU A 115 -21.98 15.05 3.19
N ARG A 116 -22.71 15.96 2.53
CA ARG A 116 -23.51 15.66 1.33
C ARG A 116 -22.67 15.20 0.15
N LYS A 117 -21.42 15.67 0.03
CA LYS A 117 -20.51 15.31 -1.07
C LYS A 117 -19.85 13.95 -0.88
N ILE A 118 -19.82 13.44 0.36
CA ILE A 118 -19.17 12.18 0.71
C ILE A 118 -20.16 11.06 1.00
N ILE A 119 -21.47 11.28 0.86
CA ILE A 119 -22.49 10.24 1.05
C ILE A 119 -22.14 9.04 0.16
N GLY A 120 -22.04 7.87 0.77
CA GLY A 120 -21.74 6.62 0.09
C GLY A 120 -20.29 6.43 -0.39
N LEU A 121 -19.38 7.36 -0.11
CA LEU A 121 -17.97 7.26 -0.52
C LEU A 121 -17.07 6.65 0.56
N THR A 122 -17.48 6.71 1.83
CA THR A 122 -16.71 6.18 2.97
C THR A 122 -17.56 5.15 3.73
N LEU A 123 -16.93 4.25 4.49
CA LEU A 123 -17.68 3.30 5.33
C LEU A 123 -18.60 4.02 6.34
N GLY A 124 -18.15 5.17 6.86
CA GLY A 124 -18.89 5.99 7.81
C GLY A 124 -19.99 6.85 7.18
N SER A 125 -20.07 6.95 5.85
CA SER A 125 -21.08 7.69 5.10
C SER A 125 -21.93 6.79 4.19
N ALA A 126 -21.71 5.46 4.23
CA ALA A 126 -22.50 4.49 3.50
C ALA A 126 -23.97 4.52 3.95
N THR A 127 -24.89 4.61 2.98
CA THR A 127 -26.33 4.65 3.25
C THR A 127 -26.85 3.30 3.73
N PRO A 128 -28.02 3.24 4.41
CA PRO A 128 -28.64 1.98 4.79
C PRO A 128 -28.86 1.05 3.59
N GLU A 129 -29.25 1.59 2.44
CA GLU A 129 -29.46 0.83 1.21
C GLU A 129 -28.14 0.22 0.70
N GLN A 130 -27.05 1.01 0.67
CA GLN A 130 -25.74 0.50 0.27
C GLN A 130 -25.24 -0.59 1.21
N LYS A 131 -25.40 -0.41 2.54
CA LYS A 131 -25.06 -1.44 3.53
C LYS A 131 -25.87 -2.71 3.34
N ALA A 132 -27.16 -2.59 3.04
CA ALA A 132 -28.03 -3.72 2.74
C ALA A 132 -27.58 -4.46 1.48
N LEU A 133 -27.21 -3.73 0.42
CA LEU A 133 -26.66 -4.30 -0.82
C LEU A 133 -25.34 -5.03 -0.58
N THR A 134 -24.39 -4.42 0.14
CA THR A 134 -23.12 -5.07 0.52
C THR A 134 -23.35 -6.30 1.38
N ARG A 135 -24.34 -6.30 2.28
CA ARG A 135 -24.68 -7.49 3.05
C ARG A 135 -25.30 -8.58 2.18
N ALA A 136 -26.16 -8.21 1.24
CA ALA A 136 -26.81 -9.14 0.33
C ALA A 136 -25.85 -9.70 -0.73
N SER A 137 -24.71 -9.06 -0.98
CA SER A 137 -23.74 -9.49 -1.99
C SER A 137 -22.97 -10.76 -1.65
N TRP A 138 -23.05 -11.24 -0.39
CA TRP A 138 -22.36 -12.45 0.04
C TRP A 138 -23.25 -13.32 0.94
N ASN A 139 -23.03 -14.62 0.86
CA ASN A 139 -23.78 -15.65 1.58
C ASN A 139 -22.83 -16.53 2.43
N LYS A 140 -23.40 -17.54 3.09
CA LYS A 140 -22.64 -18.41 4.00
C LYS A 140 -21.50 -19.17 3.30
N TRP A 141 -21.64 -19.51 2.02
CA TRP A 141 -20.62 -20.23 1.27
C TRP A 141 -19.39 -19.38 0.97
N ASP A 142 -19.56 -18.07 0.77
CA ASP A 142 -18.44 -17.14 0.59
C ASP A 142 -17.58 -17.07 1.87
N VAL A 143 -18.24 -17.05 3.03
CA VAL A 143 -17.59 -17.05 4.35
C VAL A 143 -16.89 -18.39 4.61
N ILE A 144 -17.57 -19.52 4.38
CA ILE A 144 -16.98 -20.86 4.56
C ILE A 144 -15.76 -21.03 3.65
N SER A 145 -15.85 -20.62 2.39
CA SER A 145 -14.76 -20.72 1.43
C SER A 145 -13.57 -19.84 1.82
N SER A 146 -13.83 -18.61 2.27
CA SER A 146 -12.80 -17.70 2.76
C SER A 146 -12.11 -18.24 4.01
N ALA A 147 -12.87 -18.80 4.96
CA ALA A 147 -12.32 -19.43 6.16
C ALA A 147 -11.47 -20.67 5.81
N ALA A 148 -11.93 -21.50 4.87
CA ALA A 148 -11.17 -22.65 4.38
C ALA A 148 -9.84 -22.24 3.73
N ILE A 149 -9.85 -21.21 2.88
CA ILE A 149 -8.62 -20.67 2.27
C ILE A 149 -7.65 -20.16 3.33
N ILE A 150 -8.13 -19.39 4.31
CA ILE A 150 -7.29 -18.89 5.42
C ILE A 150 -6.70 -20.07 6.21
N ALA A 151 -7.50 -21.10 6.51
CA ALA A 151 -7.03 -22.30 7.20
C ALA A 151 -5.94 -23.03 6.42
N VAL A 152 -6.11 -23.20 5.09
CA VAL A 152 -5.09 -23.80 4.22
C VAL A 152 -3.80 -22.98 4.24
N ILE A 153 -3.89 -21.66 4.16
CA ILE A 153 -2.71 -20.78 4.23
C ILE A 153 -2.00 -20.95 5.58
N ILE A 154 -2.72 -20.93 6.69
CA ILE A 154 -2.15 -21.09 8.04
C ILE A 154 -1.47 -22.45 8.19
N VAL A 155 -2.14 -23.54 7.78
CA VAL A 155 -1.58 -24.90 7.85
C VAL A 155 -0.34 -25.02 6.98
N PHE A 156 -0.35 -24.45 5.78
CA PHE A 156 0.80 -24.42 4.89
C PHE A 156 1.99 -23.73 5.57
N TYR A 157 1.79 -22.51 6.09
CA TYR A 157 2.86 -21.81 6.80
C TYR A 157 3.33 -22.57 8.04
N ALA A 158 2.42 -23.11 8.86
CA ALA A 158 2.81 -23.87 10.06
C ALA A 158 3.61 -25.14 9.73
N TYR A 159 3.30 -25.82 8.62
CA TYR A 159 4.00 -27.03 8.19
C TYR A 159 5.38 -26.73 7.61
N PHE A 160 5.52 -25.70 6.77
CA PHE A 160 6.78 -25.37 6.08
C PHE A 160 7.70 -24.40 6.84
N TRP A 161 7.22 -23.83 7.94
CA TRP A 161 8.02 -22.95 8.81
C TRP A 161 8.83 -23.72 9.86
N ASN A 162 8.43 -24.96 10.18
CA ASN A 162 9.24 -25.91 10.96
C ASN A 162 10.22 -26.66 10.05
#